data_AF-A0A3G6RQC2-F1
#
_entry.id   AF-A0A3G6RQC2-F1
#
_cell.length_a   1.000
_cell.length_b   1.000
_cell.length_c   1.000
_cell.angle_alpha   90.00
_cell.angle_beta   90.00
_cell.angle_gamma   90.00
#
_symmetry.space_group_name_H-M   'P 1'
#
loop_
_entity.id
_entity.type
_entity.pdbx_description
1 polymer ?
#
loop_
_entity_poly.entity_id
_entity_poly.type
_entity_poly.pdbx_seq_one_letter_code
_entity_poly.pdbx_strand_id
1 'polypeptide(L)'
;MSLVDFYPYIEEIIEKNNGAFYIESKNNKGDFFIEKVTHENFKEKINDDREKNLGFFIFSEDKEVDESMIYKDDFAPFVIVGEGGREKKDSIERINLRVLSKNPEKNTSKIFSAIKNKLKKDESIGMGIEGGSALHNNYFYQKNLVGKKIFKTDFYNDKAPLIVVK
;
A
#
# COMPACT_ATOMS: atom_id res chain seq x y z
N MET A 1 -4.06 -8.60 2.69
CA MET A 1 -3.72 -8.62 1.25
C MET A 1 -2.28 -8.26 1.08
N SER A 2 -1.63 -8.96 0.16
CA SER A 2 -0.28 -8.66 -0.30
C SER A 2 -0.35 -7.46 -1.23
N LEU A 3 0.81 -6.90 -1.56
CA LEU A 3 0.88 -5.81 -2.53
C LEU A 3 0.48 -6.28 -3.94
N VAL A 4 0.81 -7.53 -4.29
CA VAL A 4 0.42 -8.20 -5.56
C VAL A 4 -1.09 -8.27 -5.70
N ASP A 5 -1.80 -8.60 -4.62
CA ASP A 5 -3.28 -8.61 -4.59
C ASP A 5 -3.88 -7.21 -4.50
N PHE A 6 -3.19 -6.30 -3.81
CA PHE A 6 -3.70 -4.96 -3.54
C PHE A 6 -3.69 -4.06 -4.78
N TYR A 7 -2.65 -4.14 -5.61
CA TYR A 7 -2.58 -3.37 -6.85
C TYR A 7 -3.83 -3.56 -7.75
N PRO A 8 -4.15 -4.78 -8.24
CA PRO A 8 -5.31 -4.97 -9.10
C PRO A 8 -6.63 -4.69 -8.37
N TYR A 9 -6.65 -4.77 -7.03
CA TYR A 9 -7.82 -4.39 -6.24
C TYR A 9 -8.16 -2.90 -6.34
N ILE A 10 -7.17 -2.01 -6.45
CA ILE A 10 -7.35 -0.55 -6.49
C ILE A 10 -7.11 0.08 -7.85
N GLU A 11 -6.57 -0.66 -8.83
CA GLU A 11 -6.20 -0.18 -10.16
C GLU A 11 -7.29 0.68 -10.82
N GLU A 12 -8.53 0.18 -10.89
CA GLU A 12 -9.66 0.91 -11.48
C GLU A 12 -9.94 2.26 -10.78
N ILE A 13 -9.69 2.36 -9.46
CA ILE A 13 -9.83 3.63 -8.73
C ILE A 13 -8.76 4.61 -9.18
N ILE A 14 -7.53 4.14 -9.36
CA ILE A 14 -6.39 4.96 -9.77
C ILE A 14 -6.64 5.48 -11.20
N GLU A 15 -6.96 4.58 -12.14
CA GLU A 15 -7.20 4.91 -13.54
C GLU A 15 -8.35 5.90 -13.74
N LYS A 16 -9.51 5.68 -13.08
CA LYS A 16 -10.66 6.59 -13.16
C LYS A 16 -10.38 8.01 -12.67
N ASN A 17 -9.30 8.18 -11.91
CA ASN A 17 -8.87 9.48 -11.40
C ASN A 17 -7.58 9.96 -12.08
N ASN A 18 -7.20 9.39 -13.22
CA ASN A 18 -5.98 9.72 -13.97
C ASN A 18 -4.71 9.65 -13.09
N GLY A 19 -4.69 8.73 -12.13
CA GLY A 19 -3.53 8.50 -11.27
C GLY A 19 -2.56 7.48 -11.84
N ALA A 20 -1.47 7.25 -11.12
CA ALA A 20 -0.47 6.24 -11.46
C ALA A 20 0.06 5.53 -10.21
N PHE A 21 0.46 4.26 -10.37
CA PHE A 21 1.03 3.45 -9.31
C PHE A 21 2.51 3.19 -9.57
N TYR A 22 3.33 3.37 -8.55
CA TYR A 22 4.77 3.15 -8.60
C TYR A 22 5.23 2.29 -7.44
N ILE A 23 6.29 1.53 -7.62
CA ILE A 23 6.98 0.80 -6.55
C ILE A 23 8.42 1.28 -6.43
N GLU A 24 8.98 1.25 -5.22
CA GLU A 24 10.43 1.37 -5.04
C GLU A 24 11.13 0.05 -5.36
N SER A 25 12.24 0.16 -6.07
CA SER A 25 13.13 -0.93 -6.43
C SER A 25 14.57 -0.54 -6.10
N LYS A 26 15.46 -1.53 -6.01
CA LYS A 26 16.91 -1.31 -5.89
C LYS A 26 17.63 -1.90 -7.07
N ASN A 27 18.60 -1.16 -7.58
CA ASN A 27 19.49 -1.69 -8.61
C ASN A 27 20.56 -2.58 -7.97
N ASN A 28 21.38 -3.25 -8.80
CA ASN A 28 22.47 -4.12 -8.30
C ASN A 28 23.55 -3.39 -7.49
N LYS A 29 23.57 -2.04 -7.51
CA LYS A 29 24.48 -1.21 -6.72
C LYS A 29 23.87 -0.79 -5.37
N GLY A 30 22.58 -1.07 -5.16
CA GLY A 30 21.82 -0.68 -3.98
C GLY A 30 21.17 0.70 -4.07
N ASP A 31 21.22 1.38 -5.22
CA ASP A 31 20.54 2.67 -5.40
C ASP A 31 19.04 2.44 -5.56
N PHE A 32 18.26 3.26 -4.87
CA PHE A 32 16.80 3.25 -4.97
C PHE A 32 16.35 3.95 -6.24
N PHE A 33 15.29 3.43 -6.85
CA PHE A 33 14.58 4.06 -7.95
C PHE A 33 13.10 3.66 -7.87
N ILE A 34 12.26 4.36 -8.63
CA ILE A 34 10.85 4.00 -8.76
C ILE A 34 10.51 3.46 -10.13
N GLU A 35 9.53 2.57 -10.15
CA GLU A 35 9.03 1.96 -11.37
C GLU A 35 7.54 2.08 -11.45
N LYS A 36 7.04 2.59 -12.59
CA LYS A 36 5.61 2.56 -12.88
C LYS A 36 5.16 1.11 -13.03
N VAL A 37 4.03 0.81 -12.40
CA VAL A 37 3.33 -0.47 -12.49
C VAL A 37 2.05 -0.29 -13.31
N THR A 38 1.78 -1.26 -14.17
CA THR A 38 0.57 -1.31 -15.01
C THR A 38 -0.07 -2.70 -14.92
N HIS A 39 -1.30 -2.83 -15.44
CA HIS A 39 -2.03 -4.09 -15.50
C HIS A 39 -1.22 -5.21 -16.15
N GLU A 40 -0.41 -4.87 -17.15
CA GLU A 40 0.36 -5.83 -17.94
C GLU A 40 1.61 -6.32 -17.21
N ASN A 41 2.19 -5.51 -16.32
CA ASN A 41 3.51 -5.79 -15.74
C ASN A 41 3.51 -6.02 -14.22
N PHE A 42 2.39 -5.82 -13.52
CA PHE A 42 2.40 -5.84 -12.05
C PHE A 42 2.90 -7.15 -11.44
N LYS A 43 2.61 -8.30 -12.05
CA LYS A 43 3.07 -9.60 -11.57
C LYS A 43 4.57 -9.81 -11.73
N GLU A 44 5.18 -9.13 -12.69
CA GLU A 44 6.63 -9.18 -12.93
C GLU A 44 7.37 -8.21 -12.00
N LYS A 45 6.76 -7.05 -11.73
CA LYS A 45 7.36 -5.99 -10.92
C LYS A 45 7.15 -6.14 -9.41
N ILE A 46 5.98 -6.63 -9.00
CA ILE A 46 5.63 -6.77 -7.57
C ILE A 46 5.93 -8.20 -7.15
N ASN A 47 7.03 -8.39 -6.42
CA ASN A 47 7.32 -9.66 -5.74
C ASN A 47 6.50 -9.76 -4.44
N ASP A 48 6.14 -10.97 -4.01
CA ASP A 48 5.47 -11.21 -2.74
C ASP A 48 6.38 -10.86 -1.55
N ASP A 49 7.66 -11.26 -1.56
CA ASP A 49 8.60 -11.01 -0.44
C ASP A 49 9.60 -9.90 -0.79
N ARG A 50 9.09 -8.69 -1.07
CA ARG A 50 9.94 -7.51 -1.38
C ARG A 50 10.90 -7.21 -0.24
N GLU A 51 12.09 -6.72 -0.60
CA GLU A 51 13.11 -6.35 0.39
C GLU A 51 12.63 -5.31 1.41
N LYS A 52 13.35 -5.26 2.53
CA LYS A 52 13.18 -4.23 3.56
C LYS A 52 13.37 -2.82 2.98
N ASN A 53 12.60 -1.87 3.51
CA ASN A 53 12.63 -0.44 3.17
C ASN A 53 12.20 -0.11 1.74
N LEU A 54 11.52 -1.02 1.04
CA LEU A 54 10.86 -0.71 -0.23
C LEU A 54 9.38 -0.37 0.01
N GLY A 55 9.00 0.86 -0.32
CA GLY A 55 7.63 1.35 -0.35
C GLY A 55 7.02 1.28 -1.75
N PHE A 56 5.86 1.91 -1.88
CA PHE A 56 5.15 2.13 -3.14
C PHE A 56 4.39 3.45 -3.06
N PHE A 57 3.98 3.98 -4.21
CA PHE A 57 3.37 5.30 -4.31
C PHE A 57 2.16 5.26 -5.23
N ILE A 58 1.12 6.00 -4.84
CA ILE A 58 -0.01 6.31 -5.71
C ILE A 58 0.03 7.80 -5.94
N PHE A 59 0.24 8.17 -7.20
CA PHE A 59 0.17 9.56 -7.65
C PHE A 59 -1.24 9.86 -8.12
N SER A 60 -1.79 11.01 -7.73
CA SER A 60 -3.11 11.44 -8.18
C SER A 60 -3.12 12.07 -9.56
N GLU A 61 -1.99 12.10 -10.25
CA GLU A 61 -1.85 12.55 -11.63
C GLU A 61 -0.79 11.70 -12.32
N ASP A 62 -1.05 11.31 -13.56
CA ASP A 62 -0.06 10.63 -14.40
C ASP A 62 0.97 11.65 -14.91
N LYS A 63 2.06 11.79 -14.15
CA LYS A 63 3.23 12.59 -14.48
C LYS A 63 4.45 11.69 -14.53
N GLU A 64 5.44 12.10 -15.30
CA GLU A 64 6.77 11.52 -15.24
C GLU A 64 7.42 11.96 -13.92
N VAL A 65 7.81 10.98 -13.10
CA VAL A 65 8.34 11.23 -11.77
C VAL A 65 9.55 10.35 -11.53
N ASP A 66 10.58 10.93 -10.91
CA ASP A 66 11.74 10.22 -10.37
C ASP A 66 11.65 10.09 -8.84
N GLU A 67 12.36 9.13 -8.28
CA GLU A 67 12.40 8.88 -6.83
C GLU A 67 12.71 10.17 -6.03
N SER A 68 13.71 10.93 -6.49
CA SER A 68 14.12 12.19 -5.85
C SER A 68 13.04 13.28 -5.81
N MET A 69 11.97 13.15 -6.58
CA MET A 69 10.89 14.13 -6.67
C MET A 69 9.78 13.90 -5.65
N ILE A 70 9.54 12.66 -5.20
CA ILE A 70 8.37 12.26 -4.40
C ILE A 70 8.15 13.15 -3.17
N TYR A 71 9.24 13.45 -2.46
CA TYR A 71 9.21 14.18 -1.19
C TYR A 71 9.44 15.68 -1.34
N LYS A 72 9.55 16.19 -2.57
CA LYS A 72 9.64 17.63 -2.82
C LYS A 72 8.26 18.28 -2.62
N ASP A 73 8.25 19.51 -2.13
CA ASP A 73 7.02 20.24 -1.79
C ASP A 73 6.03 20.36 -2.96
N ASP A 74 6.53 20.43 -4.19
CA ASP A 74 5.68 20.53 -5.40
C ASP A 74 5.01 19.20 -5.79
N PHE A 75 5.52 18.07 -5.32
CA PHE A 75 5.00 16.74 -5.63
C PHE A 75 4.23 16.13 -4.46
N ALA A 76 4.64 16.40 -3.22
CA ALA A 76 4.03 15.85 -2.02
C ALA A 76 2.50 16.00 -1.94
N PRO A 77 1.85 17.08 -2.43
CA PRO A 77 0.39 17.20 -2.49
C PRO A 77 -0.32 16.14 -3.33
N PHE A 78 0.39 15.52 -4.28
CA PHE A 78 -0.14 14.56 -5.25
C PHE A 78 0.12 13.10 -4.86
N VAL A 79 0.75 12.83 -3.72
CA VAL A 79 1.29 11.51 -3.38
C VAL A 79 0.59 10.87 -2.17
N ILE A 80 0.21 9.61 -2.34
CA ILE A 80 -0.10 8.67 -1.26
C ILE A 80 1.07 7.69 -1.16
N VAL A 81 1.72 7.64 0.00
CA VAL A 81 2.81 6.70 0.30
C VAL A 81 2.21 5.41 0.84
N GLY A 82 2.74 4.29 0.37
CA GLY A 82 2.42 2.95 0.80
C GLY A 82 3.64 2.18 1.29
N GLU A 83 3.46 1.43 2.37
CA GLU A 83 4.48 0.57 2.96
C GLU A 83 3.91 -0.82 3.25
N GLY A 84 4.77 -1.83 3.29
CA GLY A 84 4.41 -3.20 3.64
C GLY A 84 3.75 -3.96 2.49
N GLY A 85 2.83 -4.87 2.81
CA GLY A 85 2.19 -5.75 1.83
C GLY A 85 3.04 -6.94 1.38
N ARG A 86 4.13 -7.24 2.10
CA ARG A 86 4.93 -8.44 1.85
C ARG A 86 4.15 -9.69 2.25
N GLU A 87 4.25 -10.73 1.45
CA GLU A 87 3.69 -12.04 1.72
C GLU A 87 4.80 -13.09 1.77
N LYS A 88 4.80 -13.86 2.85
CA LYS A 88 5.58 -15.09 2.99
C LYS A 88 4.62 -16.26 3.08
N LYS A 89 5.17 -17.47 3.02
CA LYS A 89 4.40 -18.73 3.08
C LYS A 89 3.27 -18.68 4.12
N ASP A 90 3.63 -18.39 5.37
CA ASP A 90 2.71 -18.49 6.51
C ASP A 90 2.28 -17.12 7.08
N SER A 91 2.72 -16.01 6.49
CA SER A 91 2.47 -14.68 7.06
C SER A 91 2.26 -13.61 6.01
N ILE A 92 1.54 -12.56 6.39
CA ILE A 92 1.29 -11.40 5.54
C ILE A 92 1.49 -10.12 6.33
N GLU A 93 2.20 -9.19 5.73
CA GLU A 93 2.50 -7.89 6.31
C GLU A 93 1.40 -6.90 5.96
N ARG A 94 1.01 -6.09 6.93
CA ARG A 94 0.03 -5.02 6.75
C ARG A 94 0.50 -4.01 5.72
N ILE A 95 -0.40 -3.63 4.82
CA ILE A 95 -0.24 -2.44 3.99
C ILE A 95 -0.62 -1.20 4.81
N ASN A 96 0.30 -0.25 4.92
CA ASN A 96 0.08 1.06 5.53
C ASN A 96 0.02 2.12 4.43
N LEU A 97 -1.05 2.91 4.38
CA LEU A 97 -1.19 4.02 3.44
C LEU A 97 -1.27 5.35 4.17
N ARG A 98 -0.56 6.36 3.66
CA ARG A 98 -0.58 7.72 4.19
C ARG A 98 -0.51 8.75 3.06
N VAL A 99 -1.39 9.74 3.09
CA VAL A 99 -1.26 10.94 2.25
C VAL A 99 -0.02 11.72 2.70
N LEU A 100 0.88 12.04 1.77
CA LEU A 100 2.19 12.57 2.12
C LEU A 100 2.12 14.02 2.65
N SER A 101 1.42 14.90 1.92
CA SER A 101 1.22 16.30 2.28
C SER A 101 0.13 16.50 3.35
N LYS A 102 0.30 17.55 4.18
CA LYS A 102 -0.75 18.05 5.08
C LYS A 102 -1.88 18.77 4.34
N ASN A 103 -1.56 19.35 3.18
CA ASN A 103 -2.49 20.03 2.28
C ASN A 103 -2.48 19.28 0.94
N PRO A 104 -3.07 18.08 0.88
CA PRO A 104 -3.11 17.31 -0.36
C PRO A 104 -3.99 17.99 -1.41
N GLU A 105 -3.69 17.70 -2.67
CA GLU A 105 -4.58 18.05 -3.76
C GLU A 105 -5.90 17.26 -3.62
N LYS A 106 -6.99 17.83 -4.15
CA LYS A 106 -8.35 17.30 -4.03
C LYS A 106 -8.46 15.87 -4.58
N ASN A 107 -7.82 15.58 -5.70
CA ASN A 107 -7.79 14.27 -6.33
C ASN A 107 -7.01 13.24 -5.50
N THR A 108 -5.90 13.63 -4.85
CA THR A 108 -5.21 12.76 -3.88
C THR A 108 -6.13 12.36 -2.74
N SER A 109 -6.85 13.32 -2.16
CA SER A 109 -7.82 13.06 -1.11
C SER A 109 -8.98 12.17 -1.58
N LYS A 110 -9.42 12.36 -2.83
CA LYS A 110 -10.48 11.59 -3.49
C LYS A 110 -10.06 10.13 -3.69
N ILE A 111 -8.88 9.86 -4.24
CA ILE A 111 -8.34 8.51 -4.44
C ILE A 111 -8.20 7.80 -3.09
N PHE A 112 -7.56 8.45 -2.10
CA PHE A 112 -7.36 7.88 -0.77
C PHE A 112 -8.70 7.49 -0.11
N SER A 113 -9.69 8.37 -0.21
CA SER A 113 -11.04 8.13 0.32
C SER A 113 -11.76 7.01 -0.43
N ALA A 114 -11.61 6.94 -1.76
CA ALA A 114 -12.21 5.91 -2.59
C ALA A 114 -11.66 4.52 -2.25
N ILE A 115 -10.33 4.38 -2.08
CA ILE A 115 -9.68 3.14 -1.64
C ILE A 115 -10.25 2.70 -0.28
N LYS A 116 -10.27 3.61 0.70
CA LYS A 116 -10.80 3.33 2.04
C LYS A 116 -12.28 2.91 2.00
N ASN A 117 -13.07 3.57 1.16
CA ASN A 117 -14.49 3.25 1.01
C ASN A 117 -14.71 1.89 0.32
N LYS A 118 -13.89 1.53 -0.67
CA LYS A 118 -13.94 0.20 -1.31
C LYS A 118 -13.66 -0.89 -0.28
N LEU A 119 -12.57 -0.76 0.48
CA LEU A 119 -12.22 -1.69 1.57
C LEU A 119 -13.33 -1.85 2.63
N LYS A 120 -14.00 -0.75 3.00
CA LYS A 120 -15.09 -0.78 4.00
C LYS A 120 -16.36 -1.48 3.52
N LYS A 121 -16.67 -1.38 2.22
CA LYS A 121 -17.91 -1.88 1.63
C LYS A 121 -17.79 -3.31 1.10
N ASP A 122 -16.57 -3.79 0.94
CA ASP A 122 -16.28 -5.13 0.43
C ASP A 122 -16.52 -6.19 1.50
N GLU A 123 -17.48 -7.08 1.25
CA GLU A 123 -17.85 -8.13 2.18
C GLU A 123 -16.76 -9.18 2.40
N SER A 124 -15.80 -9.31 1.47
CA SER A 124 -14.64 -10.19 1.61
C SER A 124 -13.56 -9.61 2.54
N ILE A 125 -13.65 -8.32 2.85
CA ILE A 125 -12.73 -7.59 3.71
C ILE A 125 -13.33 -7.44 5.11
N GLY A 126 -12.57 -7.87 6.11
CA GLY A 126 -12.85 -7.60 7.52
C GLY A 126 -12.20 -6.29 7.93
N MET A 127 -12.74 -5.68 8.99
CA MET A 127 -12.21 -4.44 9.55
C MET A 127 -12.20 -4.52 11.07
N GLY A 128 -11.07 -4.14 11.66
CA GLY A 128 -10.88 -4.14 13.10
C GLY A 128 -9.99 -5.27 13.58
N ILE A 129 -9.01 -4.92 14.41
CA ILE A 129 -8.13 -5.88 15.08
C ILE A 129 -8.30 -5.71 16.59
N GLU A 130 -7.91 -6.72 17.37
CA GLU A 130 -7.88 -6.64 18.81
C GLU A 130 -6.93 -5.55 19.31
N GLY A 131 -7.19 -5.06 20.52
CA GLY A 131 -6.44 -3.99 21.16
C GLY A 131 -7.24 -2.69 21.21
N GLY A 132 -7.31 -2.10 22.40
CA GLY A 132 -8.27 -1.04 22.74
C GLY A 132 -8.04 0.33 22.09
N SER A 133 -7.23 0.44 21.04
CA SER A 133 -6.99 1.70 20.34
C SER A 133 -8.01 1.93 19.22
N ALA A 134 -8.49 3.17 19.07
CA ALA A 134 -9.35 3.54 17.94
C ALA A 134 -8.68 3.32 16.57
N LEU A 135 -7.34 3.34 16.51
CA LEU A 135 -6.59 3.02 15.30
C LEU A 135 -6.84 1.58 14.85
N HIS A 136 -6.98 0.65 15.79
CA HIS A 136 -7.16 -0.78 15.50
C HIS A 136 -8.47 -1.06 14.78
N ASN A 137 -9.48 -0.20 14.95
CA ASN A 137 -10.77 -0.30 14.26
C ASN A 137 -10.68 0.03 12.76
N ASN A 138 -9.56 0.53 12.25
CA ASN A 138 -9.37 0.87 10.83
C ASN A 138 -8.37 -0.05 10.12
N TYR A 139 -8.02 -1.19 10.72
CA TYR A 139 -7.16 -2.19 10.08
C TYR A 139 -8.04 -3.10 9.22
N PHE A 140 -7.70 -3.20 7.95
CA PHE A 140 -8.39 -4.06 6.99
C PHE A 140 -7.63 -5.36 6.79
N TYR A 141 -8.36 -6.46 6.64
CA TYR A 141 -7.79 -7.78 6.36
C TYR A 141 -8.71 -8.57 5.43
N GLN A 142 -8.16 -9.46 4.62
CA GLN A 142 -8.99 -10.37 3.84
C GLN A 142 -9.48 -11.50 4.75
N LYS A 143 -10.80 -11.72 4.80
CA LYS A 143 -11.41 -12.73 5.68
C LYS A 143 -10.94 -14.15 5.36
N ASN A 144 -10.68 -14.44 4.08
CA ASN A 144 -10.23 -15.76 3.63
C ASN A 144 -8.83 -16.16 4.11
N LEU A 145 -8.02 -15.21 4.62
CA LEU A 145 -6.68 -15.44 5.17
C LEU A 145 -6.69 -15.69 6.69
N VAL A 146 -7.80 -15.40 7.37
CA VAL A 146 -7.93 -15.61 8.82
C VAL A 146 -7.78 -17.10 9.13
N GLY A 147 -6.92 -17.42 10.10
CA GLY A 147 -6.57 -18.79 10.47
C GLY A 147 -5.64 -19.51 9.48
N LYS A 148 -5.36 -18.91 8.31
CA LYS A 148 -4.43 -19.48 7.31
C LYS A 148 -3.07 -18.79 7.31
N LYS A 149 -3.03 -17.49 7.64
CA LYS A 149 -1.80 -16.70 7.72
C LYS A 149 -1.72 -15.92 9.03
N ILE A 150 -0.49 -15.71 9.47
CA ILE A 150 -0.15 -14.81 10.56
C ILE A 150 -0.10 -13.38 10.01
N PHE A 151 -0.96 -12.51 10.54
CA PHE A 151 -0.92 -11.08 10.20
C PHE A 151 0.16 -10.38 11.02
N LYS A 152 1.07 -9.69 10.32
CA LYS A 152 2.19 -8.96 10.91
C LYS A 152 2.04 -7.47 10.64
N THR A 153 2.39 -6.66 11.62
CA THR A 153 2.45 -5.20 11.44
C THR A 153 3.62 -4.81 10.54
N ASP A 154 4.79 -5.39 10.78
CA ASP A 154 6.04 -5.19 10.06
C ASP A 154 6.87 -6.48 10.18
N PHE A 155 7.37 -7.02 9.06
CA PHE A 155 8.19 -8.23 9.03
C PHE A 155 9.60 -8.04 9.60
N TYR A 156 10.09 -6.81 9.67
CA TYR A 156 11.45 -6.48 10.07
C TYR A 156 11.52 -5.77 11.43
N ASN A 157 10.43 -5.80 12.18
CA ASN A 157 10.34 -5.32 13.55
C ASN A 157 9.74 -6.41 14.45
N ASP A 158 10.60 -7.26 15.02
CA ASP A 158 10.17 -8.37 15.89
C ASP A 158 9.50 -7.92 17.19
N LYS A 159 9.65 -6.65 17.56
CA LYS A 159 8.95 -6.04 18.72
C LYS A 159 7.54 -5.58 18.36
N ALA A 160 7.20 -5.49 17.08
CA ALA A 160 5.87 -5.09 16.66
C ALA A 160 4.86 -6.19 17.01
N PRO A 161 3.70 -5.84 17.58
CA PRO A 161 2.69 -6.83 17.93
C PRO A 161 2.16 -7.52 16.67
N LEU A 162 1.81 -8.79 16.85
CA LEU A 162 0.99 -9.51 15.88
C LEU A 162 -0.37 -8.83 15.76
N ILE A 163 -0.93 -8.88 14.56
CA ILE A 163 -2.29 -8.44 14.33
C ILE A 163 -3.21 -9.63 14.62
N VAL A 164 -4.02 -9.49 15.68
CA VAL A 164 -5.07 -10.45 16.01
C VAL A 164 -6.38 -9.86 15.53
N VAL A 165 -7.09 -10.55 14.64
CA VAL A 165 -8.39 -10.08 14.13
C VAL A 165 -9.48 -10.33 15.18
N LYS A 166 -10.51 -9.48 15.21
CA LYS A 166 -11.69 -9.69 16.07
C LYS A 166 -12.56 -10.83 15.55
#